data_AF-A0A9D2MPM1-F1
#
_entry.id   AF-A0A9D2MPM1-F1
#
_cell.length_a   1.000
_cell.length_b   1.000
_cell.length_c   1.000
_cell.angle_alpha   90.00
_cell.angle_beta   90.00
_cell.angle_gamma   90.00
#
_symmetry.space_group_name_H-M   'P 1'
#
loop_
_entity.id
_entity.type
_entity.pdbx_description
1 polymer ?
#
loop_
_entity_poly.entity_id
_entity_poly.type
_entity_poly.pdbx_seq_one_letter_code
_entity_poly.pdbx_strand_id
1 'polypeptide(L)'
;MDLSQRCVFLGRNKIRLTGKEFGLLHLLYSNPEKAFPKEQIYETVWGEPSNHCCHAVENTVFQIRKKLRPYAGPCDYIKTIVGYGYQFSGDRNVGEEIYCMKKWSIRDSNP
;
A
#
# COMPACT_ATOMS: atom_id res chain seq x y z
N MET A 1 6.38 6.66 -7.92
CA MET A 1 5.84 7.51 -6.81
C MET A 1 6.61 8.82 -6.81
N ASP A 2 5.98 9.94 -6.50
CA ASP A 2 6.67 11.24 -6.40
C ASP A 2 6.87 11.63 -4.93
N LEU A 3 8.14 11.57 -4.49
CA LEU A 3 8.60 11.87 -3.13
C LEU A 3 8.49 13.37 -2.80
N SER A 4 8.71 14.24 -3.79
CA SER A 4 8.67 15.70 -3.63
C SER A 4 7.24 16.21 -3.48
N GLN A 5 6.27 15.55 -4.13
CA GLN A 5 4.87 15.96 -4.12
C GLN A 5 3.98 15.10 -3.21
N ARG A 6 4.52 14.05 -2.57
CA ARG A 6 3.78 13.07 -1.76
C ARG A 6 2.56 12.51 -2.50
N CYS A 7 2.77 12.19 -3.77
CA CYS A 7 1.72 11.72 -4.67
C CYS A 7 2.09 10.34 -5.23
N VAL A 8 1.06 9.55 -5.48
CA VAL A 8 1.19 8.29 -6.21
C VAL A 8 0.43 8.40 -7.53
N PHE A 9 0.99 7.80 -8.57
CA PHE A 9 0.40 7.73 -9.89
C PHE A 9 -0.10 6.30 -10.12
N LEU A 10 -1.39 6.19 -10.41
CA LEU A 10 -2.06 4.94 -10.80
C LEU A 10 -2.57 5.12 -12.23
N GLY A 11 -1.78 4.62 -13.19
CA GLY A 11 -1.88 5.02 -14.59
C GLY A 11 -1.83 6.54 -14.72
N ARG A 12 -2.86 7.15 -15.35
CA ARG A 12 -2.94 8.60 -15.56
C ARG A 12 -3.43 9.40 -14.34
N ASN A 13 -3.76 8.75 -13.24
CA ASN A 13 -4.38 9.40 -12.09
C ASN A 13 -3.35 9.76 -11.02
N LYS A 14 -3.22 11.06 -10.73
CA LYS A 14 -2.43 11.57 -9.60
C LYS A 14 -3.27 11.54 -8.33
N ILE A 15 -2.88 10.71 -7.37
CA ILE A 15 -3.58 10.57 -6.08
C ILE A 15 -2.72 11.21 -4.99
N ARG A 16 -3.29 12.21 -4.32
CA ARG A 16 -2.66 12.87 -3.18
C ARG A 16 -2.86 12.05 -1.92
N LEU A 17 -1.76 11.75 -1.27
CA LEU A 17 -1.74 11.12 0.05
C LEU A 17 -1.34 12.15 1.10
N THR A 18 -1.80 11.96 2.34
CA THR A 18 -1.29 12.73 3.48
C THR A 18 0.15 12.33 3.77
N GLY A 19 0.87 13.10 4.59
CA GLY A 19 2.25 12.79 4.95
C GLY A 19 2.42 11.39 5.56
N LYS A 20 1.50 10.98 6.45
CA LYS A 20 1.52 9.65 7.09
C LYS A 20 1.12 8.53 6.14
N GLU A 21 0.10 8.75 5.32
CA GLU A 21 -0.30 7.79 4.29
C GLU A 21 0.83 7.52 3.29
N PHE A 22 1.48 8.60 2.82
CA PHE A 22 2.61 8.51 1.91
C PHE A 22 3.80 7.81 2.58
N GLY A 23 4.13 8.17 3.82
CA GLY A 23 5.21 7.54 4.58
C GLY A 23 5.00 6.03 4.77
N LEU A 24 3.79 5.61 5.14
CA LEU A 24 3.44 4.20 5.29
C LEU A 24 3.55 3.46 3.95
N LEU A 25 2.92 4.00 2.91
CA LEU A 25 2.95 3.37 1.59
C LEU A 25 4.38 3.29 1.04
N HIS A 26 5.18 4.33 1.25
CA HIS A 26 6.59 4.37 0.85
C HIS A 26 7.44 3.34 1.61
N LEU A 27 7.23 3.18 2.91
CA LEU A 27 7.92 2.17 3.72
C LEU A 27 7.69 0.76 3.18
N LEU A 28 6.42 0.42 2.92
CA LEU A 28 6.04 -0.87 2.36
C LEU A 28 6.55 -1.02 0.92
N TYR A 29 6.38 0.01 0.09
CA TYR A 29 6.79 0.00 -1.32
C TYR A 29 8.30 -0.17 -1.49
N SER A 30 9.10 0.44 -0.62
CA SER A 30 10.56 0.32 -0.63
C SER A 30 11.03 -1.11 -0.35
N ASN A 31 10.20 -1.92 0.32
CA ASN A 31 10.53 -3.28 0.76
C ASN A 31 9.41 -4.27 0.37
N PRO A 32 9.33 -4.66 -0.90
CA PRO A 32 8.11 -5.21 -1.51
C PRO A 32 7.77 -6.63 -1.05
N GLU A 33 8.72 -7.32 -0.42
CA GLU A 33 8.55 -8.67 0.09
C GLU A 33 8.66 -8.73 1.61
N LYS A 34 8.91 -7.59 2.26
CA LYS A 34 9.04 -7.52 3.71
C LYS A 34 7.69 -7.18 4.33
N ALA A 35 7.20 -8.08 5.17
CA ALA A 35 6.13 -7.75 6.08
C ALA A 35 6.71 -6.91 7.23
N PHE A 36 5.99 -5.87 7.63
CA PHE A 36 6.32 -5.07 8.80
C PHE A 36 5.25 -5.23 9.90
N PRO A 37 5.65 -5.42 11.17
CA PRO A 37 4.76 -5.34 12.31
C PRO A 37 4.06 -3.99 12.39
N LYS A 38 2.85 -3.95 12.96
CA LYS A 38 2.09 -2.70 13.10
C LYS A 38 2.85 -1.68 13.95
N GLU A 39 3.50 -2.15 15.00
CA GLU A 39 4.31 -1.36 15.93
C GLU A 39 5.48 -0.72 15.20
N GLN A 40 6.21 -1.50 14.39
CA GLN A 40 7.33 -1.00 13.59
C GLN A 40 6.88 0.02 12.55
N ILE A 41 5.75 -0.21 11.88
CA ILE A 41 5.18 0.77 10.94
C ILE A 41 4.86 2.06 11.66
N TYR A 42 4.24 1.97 12.84
CA TYR A 42 3.92 3.16 13.63
C TYR A 42 5.19 3.92 13.99
N GLU A 43 6.18 3.26 14.59
CA GLU A 43 7.42 3.90 15.03
C GLU A 43 8.17 4.56 13.88
N THR A 44 8.18 3.92 12.70
CA THR A 44 8.85 4.46 11.52
C THR A 44 8.12 5.65 10.91
N VAL A 45 6.77 5.61 10.86
CA VAL A 45 5.96 6.63 10.16
C VAL A 45 5.56 7.78 11.08
N TRP A 46 5.37 7.51 12.37
CA TRP A 46 5.05 8.51 13.40
C TRP A 46 6.30 9.08 14.07
N GLY A 47 7.39 8.32 14.19
CA GLY A 47 8.61 8.76 14.88
C GLY A 47 8.48 8.70 16.41
N GLU A 48 7.49 7.96 16.92
CA GLU A 48 7.15 7.85 18.33
C GLU A 48 7.01 6.38 18.70
N PRO A 49 7.30 6.00 19.97
CA PRO A 49 7.08 4.63 20.44
C PRO A 49 5.61 4.25 20.24
N SER A 50 5.37 3.04 19.75
CA SER A 50 4.01 2.63 19.38
C SER A 50 3.02 2.71 20.54
N ASN A 51 3.47 2.45 21.77
CA ASN A 51 2.61 2.36 22.96
C ASN A 51 1.36 1.48 22.72
N HIS A 52 1.47 0.45 21.87
CA HIS A 52 0.37 -0.40 21.42
C HIS A 52 -0.74 0.33 20.62
N CYS A 53 -0.47 1.53 20.09
CA CYS A 53 -1.38 2.34 19.30
C CYS A 53 -1.44 1.89 17.83
N CYS A 54 -1.69 0.59 17.61
CA CYS A 54 -1.71 -0.02 16.29
C CYS A 54 -2.92 0.41 15.43
N HIS A 55 -3.94 0.99 16.06
CA HIS A 55 -5.13 1.53 15.40
C HIS A 55 -4.84 2.68 14.43
N ALA A 56 -3.81 3.51 14.71
CA ALA A 56 -3.42 4.58 13.81
C ALA A 56 -2.90 4.02 12.47
N VAL A 57 -2.15 2.92 12.52
CA VAL A 57 -1.65 2.22 11.35
C VAL A 57 -2.81 1.58 10.58
N GLU A 58 -3.72 0.90 11.28
CA GLU A 58 -4.91 0.28 10.67
C GLU A 58 -5.78 1.30 9.94
N ASN A 59 -6.10 2.43 10.59
CA ASN A 59 -6.87 3.51 9.98
C ASN A 59 -6.13 4.10 8.78
N THR A 60 -4.81 4.30 8.87
CA THR A 60 -4.02 4.84 7.75
C THR A 60 -4.02 3.90 6.54
N VAL A 61 -3.86 2.59 6.77
CA VAL A 61 -3.99 1.57 5.71
C VAL A 61 -5.39 1.59 5.09
N PHE A 62 -6.43 1.72 5.92
CA PHE A 62 -7.81 1.84 5.45
C PHE A 62 -8.01 3.08 4.55
N GLN A 63 -7.49 4.25 4.95
CA GLN A 63 -7.57 5.47 4.14
C GLN A 63 -6.81 5.33 2.82
N ILE A 64 -5.61 4.73 2.83
CA ILE A 64 -4.84 4.46 1.61
C ILE A 64 -5.67 3.57 0.68
N ARG A 65 -6.16 2.42 1.15
CA ARG A 65 -6.99 1.51 0.34
C ARG A 65 -8.22 2.20 -0.22
N LYS A 66 -8.90 3.03 0.57
CA LYS A 66 -10.07 3.81 0.13
C LYS A 66 -9.72 4.78 -0.99
N LYS A 67 -8.55 5.45 -0.92
CA LYS A 67 -8.08 6.38 -1.95
C LYS A 67 -7.61 5.68 -3.22
N LEU A 68 -7.00 4.51 -3.11
CA LEU A 68 -6.48 3.76 -4.26
C LEU A 68 -7.56 2.92 -4.96
N ARG A 69 -8.58 2.43 -4.24
CA ARG A 69 -9.62 1.53 -4.76
C ARG A 69 -10.29 1.99 -6.07
N PRO A 70 -10.65 3.27 -6.26
CA PRO A 70 -11.27 3.72 -7.53
C PRO A 70 -10.36 3.57 -8.76
N TYR A 71 -9.04 3.52 -8.55
CA TYR A 71 -8.03 3.51 -9.60
C TYR A 71 -7.32 2.15 -9.73
N ALA A 72 -7.32 1.36 -8.66
CA ALA A 72 -6.65 0.06 -8.56
C ALA A 72 -7.52 -1.12 -9.03
N GLY A 73 -8.84 -0.92 -9.16
CA GLY A 73 -9.77 -2.02 -9.41
C GLY A 73 -9.74 -3.05 -8.27
N PRO A 74 -9.77 -4.37 -8.56
CA PRO A 74 -9.76 -5.43 -7.54
C PRO A 74 -8.37 -5.64 -6.89
N CYS A 75 -7.37 -4.84 -7.24
CA CYS A 75 -6.00 -5.05 -6.76
C CYS A 75 -5.74 -4.40 -5.41
N ASP A 76 -5.35 -5.23 -4.43
CA ASP A 76 -4.91 -4.80 -3.12
C ASP A 76 -3.38 -4.61 -3.09
N TYR A 77 -2.92 -3.36 -3.17
CA TYR A 77 -1.48 -3.02 -3.10
C TYR A 77 -0.86 -3.20 -1.71
N ILE A 78 -1.69 -3.21 -0.66
CA ILE A 78 -1.25 -3.46 0.71
C ILE A 78 -1.93 -4.74 1.18
N LYS A 79 -1.14 -5.77 1.44
CA LYS A 79 -1.60 -7.06 1.98
C LYS A 79 -1.55 -7.03 3.51
N THR A 80 -2.62 -7.52 4.14
CA THR A 80 -2.65 -7.76 5.58
C THR A 80 -2.10 -9.16 5.85
N ILE A 81 -1.07 -9.25 6.70
CA ILE A 81 -0.58 -10.50 7.26
C ILE A 81 -1.19 -10.64 8.66
N VAL A 82 -2.19 -11.51 8.77
CA VAL A 82 -2.96 -11.70 10.02
C VAL A 82 -2.01 -12.10 11.15
N GLY A 83 -2.15 -11.42 12.30
CA GLY A 83 -1.29 -11.65 13.47
C GLY A 83 0.11 -11.03 13.40
N TYR A 84 0.46 -10.35 12.30
CA TYR A 84 1.79 -9.74 12.15
C TYR A 84 1.71 -8.27 11.74
N GLY A 85 1.14 -7.94 10.58
CA GLY A 85 1.09 -6.56 10.11
C GLY A 85 0.81 -6.41 8.62
N TYR A 86 1.62 -5.61 7.92
CA TYR A 86 1.36 -5.25 6.53
C TYR A 86 2.57 -5.45 5.61
N GLN A 87 2.29 -5.81 4.36
CA GLN A 87 3.27 -6.03 3.31
C GLN A 87 2.79 -5.33 2.02
N PHE A 88 3.71 -4.84 1.20
CA PHE A 88 3.34 -4.38 -0.14
C PHE A 88 3.11 -5.58 -1.07
N SER A 89 2.12 -5.50 -1.95
CA SER A 89 1.76 -6.61 -2.87
C SER A 89 1.63 -6.15 -4.33
N GLY A 90 2.09 -4.94 -4.65
CA GLY A 90 2.12 -4.47 -6.04
C GLY A 90 3.28 -5.07 -6.83
N ASP A 91 3.03 -5.39 -8.10
CA ASP A 91 4.07 -5.82 -9.04
C ASP A 91 5.02 -4.64 -9.33
N ARG A 92 6.33 -4.88 -9.27
CA ARG A 92 7.37 -3.86 -9.53
C ARG A 92 7.74 -3.78 -11.02
N ASN A 93 7.20 -4.66 -11.87
CA ASN A 93 7.49 -4.66 -13.29
C ASN A 93 6.67 -3.57 -14.00
N VAL A 94 7.24 -2.36 -14.08
CA VAL A 94 7.20 -1.36 -15.17
C VAL A 94 7.65 -0.03 -14.54
N GLY A 95 8.55 0.69 -15.21
CA GLY A 95 9.09 1.97 -14.74
C GLY A 95 8.02 2.92 -14.18
N GLU A 96 8.21 3.34 -12.94
CA GLU A 96 7.59 4.50 -12.29
C GLU A 96 6.06 4.55 -12.09
N GLU A 97 5.31 3.55 -12.53
CA GLU A 97 3.85 3.50 -12.42
C GLU A 97 3.39 2.27 -11.64
N ILE A 98 2.51 2.45 -10.64
CA ILE A 98 1.90 1.33 -9.94
C ILE A 98 0.89 0.68 -10.91
N TYR A 99 1.29 -0.40 -11.57
CA TYR A 99 0.42 -1.20 -12.42
C TYR A 99 -0.01 -2.46 -11.69
N CYS A 100 -1.32 -2.74 -11.72
CA CYS A 100 -1.82 -4.08 -11.48
C CYS A 100 -2.39 -4.62 -12.78
N MET A 101 -1.58 -5.38 -13.51
CA MET A 101 -2.04 -6.13 -14.67
C MET A 101 -2.05 -7.63 -14.36
N LYS A 102 -3.27 -8.19 -14.43
CA LYS A 102 -3.62 -9.59 -14.70
C LYS A 102 -3.16 -10.66 -13.70
N LYS A 103 -4.01 -10.87 -12.69
CA LYS A 103 -4.45 -12.24 -12.35
C LYS A 103 -5.98 -12.28 -12.32
N TRP A 104 -6.63 -12.30 -13.48
CA TRP A 104 -7.95 -12.90 -13.65
C TRP A 104 -8.20 -13.07 -15.15
N SER A 105 -7.63 -14.13 -15.69
CA SER A 105 -8.15 -14.79 -16.88
C SER A 105 -7.72 -16.26 -16.80
N ILE A 106 -8.65 -17.17 -17.07
CA ILE A 106 -8.53 -18.64 -17.08
C ILE A 106 -8.84 -19.31 -15.73
N ARG A 107 -10.12 -19.27 -15.36
CA ARG A 107 -10.94 -20.14 -14.48
C ARG A 107 -12.21 -19.29 -14.27
N ASP A 108 -13.19 -19.27 -15.15
CA ASP A 108 -13.99 -20.39 -15.59
C ASP A 108 -14.57 -20.10 -16.97
N SER A 109 -14.28 -20.98 -17.94
CA SER A 109 -15.09 -21.26 -19.14
C SER A 109 -14.34 -22.32 -19.93
N ASN A 110 -14.76 -23.57 -19.78
CA ASN A 110 -14.58 -24.60 -20.80
C ASN A 110 -15.79 -25.55 -20.70
N PRO A 111 -16.22 -26.12 -21.83
CA PRO A 111 -17.59 -26.08 -22.35
C PRO A 111 -18.60 -27.01 -21.66
#